data_AF-A0A0F9ZAR1-F1
#
_entry.id   AF-A0A0F9ZAR1-F1
#
_cell.length_a   1.000
_cell.length_b   1.000
_cell.length_c   1.000
_cell.angle_alpha   90.00
_cell.angle_beta   90.00
_cell.angle_gamma   90.00
#
_symmetry.space_group_name_H-M   'P 1'
#
loop_
_entity.id
_entity.type
_entity.pdbx_description
1 polymer ?
#
loop_
_entity_poly.entity_id
_entity_poly.type
_entity_poly.pdbx_seq_one_letter_code
_entity_poly.pdbx_strand_id
1 'polypeptide(L)'
;MKTILKLACEIREHVNDPGNNVFKEKYFNNKTSEWNLLCCSMDTFQDTALALRYYETINLHWKKVGKNILIFYGILQAIFLQQDAVKNLHKIFLNEKLEIHKMPNLNKIRNFRNKFTGHPLECKQDKTIYRSIIAPMTLSNHKNIILGSWDDTNKKAGYETIDFKEIYKEYKQETKSILKKIIETMKKNWP
;
A
#
# COMPACT_ATOMS: atom_id res chain seq x y z
N MET A 1 -9.31 2.11 -7.78
CA MET A 1 -9.45 1.00 -6.83
C MET A 1 -10.50 -0.04 -7.19
N LYS A 2 -11.60 0.32 -7.87
CA LYS A 2 -12.68 -0.64 -8.26
C LYS A 2 -12.16 -1.99 -8.79
N THR A 3 -11.24 -1.98 -9.76
CA THR A 3 -10.66 -3.22 -10.32
C THR A 3 -9.83 -4.00 -9.31
N ILE A 4 -8.99 -3.33 -8.51
CA ILE A 4 -8.15 -3.97 -7.49
C ILE A 4 -9.03 -4.63 -6.41
N LEU A 5 -10.10 -3.96 -5.99
CA LEU A 5 -11.05 -4.51 -5.04
C LEU A 5 -11.74 -5.76 -5.60
N LYS A 6 -12.14 -5.75 -6.89
CA LYS A 6 -12.70 -6.94 -7.55
C LYS A 6 -11.72 -8.12 -7.54
N LEU A 7 -10.43 -7.88 -7.85
CA LEU A 7 -9.40 -8.93 -7.80
C LEU A 7 -9.19 -9.45 -6.37
N ALA A 8 -9.25 -8.58 -5.36
CA ALA A 8 -9.17 -8.99 -3.97
C ALA A 8 -10.38 -9.83 -3.52
N CYS A 9 -11.58 -9.51 -4.01
CA CYS A 9 -12.77 -10.33 -3.80
C CYS A 9 -12.60 -11.72 -4.43
N GLU A 10 -12.08 -11.79 -5.66
CA GLU A 10 -11.84 -13.06 -6.36
C GLU A 10 -10.89 -13.99 -5.59
N ILE A 11 -9.82 -13.46 -4.97
CA ILE A 11 -8.95 -14.25 -4.08
C ILE A 11 -9.74 -14.79 -2.89
N ARG A 12 -10.55 -13.94 -2.23
CA ARG A 12 -11.33 -14.36 -1.07
C ARG A 12 -12.39 -15.39 -1.45
N GLU A 13 -13.10 -15.18 -2.55
CA GLU A 13 -14.12 -16.10 -3.06
C GLU A 13 -13.52 -17.47 -3.33
N HIS A 14 -12.32 -17.53 -3.90
CA HIS A 14 -11.61 -18.79 -4.12
C HIS A 14 -11.23 -19.50 -2.81
N VAL A 15 -10.72 -18.77 -1.83
CA VAL A 15 -10.30 -19.33 -0.53
C VAL A 15 -11.50 -19.74 0.34
N ASN A 16 -12.61 -19.01 0.25
CA ASN A 16 -13.81 -19.19 1.08
C ASN A 16 -14.96 -19.88 0.33
N ASP A 17 -14.73 -20.40 -0.87
CA ASP A 17 -15.77 -21.07 -1.65
C ASP A 17 -16.39 -22.18 -0.79
N PRO A 18 -17.72 -22.16 -0.51
CA PRO A 18 -18.38 -23.19 0.27
C PRO A 18 -18.26 -24.60 -0.35
N GLY A 19 -18.13 -24.69 -1.68
CA GLY A 19 -17.82 -25.94 -2.39
C GLY A 19 -16.38 -26.43 -2.14
N ASN A 20 -15.54 -25.53 -1.62
CA ASN A 20 -14.15 -25.74 -1.23
C ASN A 20 -13.99 -25.60 0.31
N ASN A 21 -14.99 -26.03 1.11
CA ASN A 21 -14.90 -26.15 2.58
C ASN A 21 -13.67 -26.97 3.06
N VAL A 22 -12.97 -27.61 2.14
CA VAL A 22 -11.72 -28.34 2.33
C VAL A 22 -10.48 -27.46 2.11
N PHE A 23 -10.53 -26.21 1.65
CA PHE A 23 -9.32 -25.44 1.27
C PHE A 23 -8.33 -25.31 2.44
N LYS A 24 -8.84 -24.92 3.62
CA LYS A 24 -8.05 -24.89 4.85
C LYS A 24 -7.54 -26.29 5.21
N GLU A 25 -8.38 -27.31 5.14
CA GLU A 25 -8.03 -28.69 5.49
C GLU A 25 -7.04 -29.32 4.50
N LYS A 26 -7.10 -28.95 3.23
CA LYS A 26 -6.32 -29.49 2.12
C LYS A 26 -4.91 -28.89 2.11
N TYR A 27 -4.82 -27.57 2.32
CA TYR A 27 -3.57 -26.85 2.15
C TYR A 27 -2.96 -26.30 3.44
N PHE A 28 -3.77 -26.11 4.48
CA PHE A 28 -3.38 -25.52 5.76
C PHE A 28 -3.65 -26.44 6.95
N ASN A 29 -3.77 -27.76 6.74
CA ASN A 29 -3.91 -28.71 7.85
C ASN A 29 -2.74 -28.57 8.83
N ASN A 30 -3.02 -28.43 10.12
CA ASN A 30 -2.02 -28.16 11.16
C ASN A 30 -1.15 -26.90 10.96
N LYS A 31 -1.52 -26.00 10.03
CA LYS A 31 -0.81 -24.74 9.73
C LYS A 31 -1.65 -23.52 10.13
N THR A 32 -2.21 -23.54 11.34
CA THR A 32 -3.12 -22.49 11.85
C THR A 32 -2.53 -21.08 11.76
N SER A 33 -1.23 -20.93 12.03
CA SER A 33 -0.56 -19.62 11.92
C SER A 33 -0.54 -19.09 10.48
N GLU A 34 -0.22 -19.94 9.51
CA GLU A 34 -0.21 -19.57 8.08
C GLU A 34 -1.64 -19.27 7.57
N TRP A 35 -2.63 -20.04 8.03
CA TRP A 35 -4.04 -19.78 7.73
C TRP A 35 -4.48 -18.41 8.26
N ASN A 36 -4.19 -18.10 9.52
CA ASN A 36 -4.53 -16.81 10.11
C ASN A 36 -3.82 -15.65 9.39
N LEU A 37 -2.55 -15.86 8.99
CA LEU A 37 -1.82 -14.87 8.19
C LEU A 37 -2.50 -14.63 6.84
N LEU A 38 -2.98 -15.68 6.16
CA LEU A 38 -3.75 -15.56 4.92
C LEU A 38 -5.02 -14.73 5.14
N CYS A 39 -5.84 -15.09 6.13
CA CYS A 39 -7.07 -14.38 6.47
C CYS A 39 -6.82 -12.90 6.77
N CYS A 40 -5.90 -12.60 7.68
CA CYS A 40 -5.54 -11.22 8.03
C CYS A 40 -5.01 -10.44 6.83
N SER A 41 -4.28 -11.10 5.92
CA SER A 41 -3.79 -10.45 4.70
C SER A 41 -4.93 -10.13 3.73
N MET A 42 -5.90 -11.03 3.56
CA MET A 42 -7.09 -10.75 2.73
C MET A 42 -7.95 -9.64 3.32
N ASP A 43 -8.21 -9.65 4.63
CA ASP A 43 -8.98 -8.63 5.34
C ASP A 43 -8.29 -7.27 5.23
N THR A 44 -7.02 -7.19 5.61
CA THR A 44 -6.24 -5.95 5.52
C THR A 44 -6.20 -5.40 4.10
N PHE A 45 -6.02 -6.26 3.09
CA PHE A 45 -5.99 -5.82 1.70
C PHE A 45 -7.35 -5.24 1.26
N GLN A 46 -8.46 -5.88 1.62
CA GLN A 46 -9.79 -5.44 1.23
C GLN A 46 -10.21 -4.16 1.97
N ASP A 47 -9.95 -4.05 3.27
CA ASP A 47 -10.24 -2.86 4.07
C ASP A 47 -9.51 -1.63 3.53
N THR A 48 -8.21 -1.79 3.28
CA THR A 48 -7.39 -0.73 2.67
C THR A 48 -7.86 -0.41 1.26
N ALA A 49 -8.27 -1.40 0.47
CA ALA A 49 -8.79 -1.17 -0.88
C ALA A 49 -10.12 -0.39 -0.86
N LEU A 50 -10.99 -0.65 0.12
CA LEU A 50 -12.24 0.07 0.32
C LEU A 50 -11.99 1.52 0.76
N ALA A 51 -11.11 1.74 1.74
CA ALA A 51 -10.70 3.07 2.18
C ALA A 51 -10.13 3.90 1.03
N LEU A 52 -9.23 3.30 0.25
CA LEU A 52 -8.64 3.94 -0.92
C LEU A 52 -9.65 4.19 -2.05
N ARG A 53 -10.65 3.32 -2.22
CA ARG A 53 -11.76 3.55 -3.15
C ARG A 53 -12.61 4.73 -2.70
N TYR A 54 -12.87 4.89 -1.41
CA TYR A 54 -13.58 6.05 -0.90
C TYR A 54 -12.78 7.33 -1.15
N TYR A 55 -11.47 7.33 -0.90
CA TYR A 55 -10.59 8.46 -1.24
C TYR A 55 -10.72 8.90 -2.70
N GLU A 56 -10.80 7.97 -3.66
CA GLU A 56 -10.99 8.31 -5.09
C GLU A 56 -12.27 9.13 -5.37
N THR A 57 -13.22 9.20 -4.43
CA THR A 57 -14.45 9.99 -4.53
C THR A 57 -14.40 11.32 -3.79
N ILE A 58 -13.37 11.56 -2.99
CA ILE A 58 -13.27 12.75 -2.15
C ILE A 58 -12.73 13.94 -2.96
N ASN A 59 -13.45 15.06 -2.89
CA ASN A 59 -12.93 16.36 -3.30
C ASN A 59 -12.26 17.06 -2.09
N LEU A 60 -10.93 17.22 -2.16
CA LEU A 60 -10.20 18.01 -1.18
C LEU A 60 -10.42 19.50 -1.45
N HIS A 61 -10.44 20.29 -0.37
CA HIS A 61 -10.67 21.73 -0.45
C HIS A 61 -9.59 22.48 0.33
N TRP A 62 -9.03 23.53 -0.26
CA TRP A 62 -7.90 24.28 0.30
C TRP A 62 -8.18 24.87 1.70
N LYS A 63 -9.43 25.32 1.96
CA LYS A 63 -9.86 25.82 3.28
C LYS A 63 -9.97 24.74 4.37
N LYS A 64 -9.86 23.44 4.04
CA LYS A 64 -10.07 22.32 4.96
C LYS A 64 -8.75 21.60 5.27
N VAL A 65 -7.72 22.37 5.62
CA VAL A 65 -6.33 21.89 5.80
C VAL A 65 -6.23 20.68 6.73
N GLY A 66 -6.77 20.76 7.95
CA GLY A 66 -6.73 19.65 8.90
C GLY A 66 -7.38 18.35 8.37
N LYS A 67 -8.51 18.47 7.66
CA LYS A 67 -9.16 17.34 6.99
C LYS A 67 -8.26 16.76 5.89
N ASN A 68 -7.62 17.61 5.08
CA ASN A 68 -6.73 17.16 4.02
C ASN A 68 -5.52 16.43 4.58
N ILE A 69 -4.93 16.90 5.68
CA ILE A 69 -3.83 16.22 6.39
C ILE A 69 -4.28 14.84 6.84
N LEU A 70 -5.41 14.75 7.56
CA LEU A 70 -5.93 13.48 8.08
C LEU A 70 -6.17 12.47 6.95
N ILE A 71 -6.79 12.92 5.85
CA ILE A 71 -7.03 12.10 4.67
C ILE A 71 -5.71 11.64 4.05
N PHE A 72 -4.74 12.55 3.86
CA PHE A 72 -3.46 12.23 3.25
C PHE A 72 -2.67 11.21 4.07
N TYR A 73 -2.62 11.37 5.39
CA TYR A 73 -1.99 10.43 6.30
C TYR A 73 -2.68 9.06 6.24
N GLY A 74 -4.01 9.05 6.23
CA GLY A 74 -4.82 7.83 6.10
C GLY A 74 -4.56 7.09 4.78
N ILE A 75 -4.45 7.81 3.66
CA ILE A 75 -4.14 7.22 2.34
C ILE A 75 -2.78 6.54 2.37
N LEU A 76 -1.75 7.23 2.84
CA LEU A 76 -0.40 6.67 2.89
C LEU A 76 -0.31 5.46 3.81
N GLN A 77 -1.00 5.51 4.96
CA GLN A 77 -1.07 4.37 5.86
C GLN A 77 -1.83 3.20 5.23
N ALA A 78 -2.95 3.44 4.55
CA ALA A 78 -3.70 2.40 3.86
C ALA A 78 -2.87 1.73 2.75
N ILE A 79 -2.12 2.51 1.97
CA ILE A 79 -1.22 1.99 0.93
C ILE A 79 -0.11 1.15 1.56
N PHE A 80 0.49 1.60 2.66
CA PHE A 80 1.52 0.85 3.37
C PHE A 80 1.02 -0.52 3.86
N LEU A 81 -0.15 -0.55 4.49
CA LEU A 81 -0.80 -1.78 4.95
C LEU A 81 -1.20 -2.69 3.76
N GLN A 82 -1.71 -2.11 2.67
CA GLN A 82 -2.05 -2.85 1.45
C GLN A 82 -0.81 -3.51 0.81
N GLN A 83 0.35 -2.84 0.84
CA GLN A 83 1.61 -3.41 0.36
C GLN A 83 2.09 -4.58 1.22
N ASP A 84 1.93 -4.50 2.54
CA ASP A 84 2.31 -5.59 3.44
C ASP A 84 1.39 -6.80 3.24
N ALA A 85 0.09 -6.55 3.10
CA ALA A 85 -0.88 -7.58 2.77
C ALA A 85 -0.58 -8.26 1.43
N VAL A 86 -0.33 -7.50 0.35
CA VAL A 86 -0.05 -8.10 -0.97
C VAL A 86 1.27 -8.88 -0.97
N LYS A 87 2.26 -8.44 -0.19
CA LYS A 87 3.53 -9.16 -0.03
C LYS A 87 3.32 -10.53 0.64
N ASN A 88 2.45 -10.61 1.66
CA ASN A 88 2.10 -11.88 2.30
C ASN A 88 1.30 -12.78 1.35
N LEU A 89 0.29 -12.24 0.65
CA LEU A 89 -0.47 -13.00 -0.35
C LEU A 89 0.45 -13.56 -1.45
N HIS A 90 1.38 -12.75 -1.96
CA HIS A 90 2.38 -13.18 -2.94
C HIS A 90 3.24 -14.32 -2.38
N LYS A 91 3.74 -14.20 -1.14
CA LYS A 91 4.51 -15.26 -0.49
C LYS A 91 3.72 -16.55 -0.36
N ILE A 92 2.45 -16.48 0.05
CA ILE A 92 1.61 -17.66 0.29
C ILE A 92 1.31 -18.40 -1.02
N PHE A 93 0.82 -17.68 -2.04
CA PHE A 93 0.35 -18.33 -3.26
C PHE A 93 1.45 -18.67 -4.26
N LEU A 94 2.55 -17.91 -4.30
CA LEU A 94 3.65 -18.12 -5.24
C LEU A 94 4.88 -18.75 -4.58
N ASN A 95 4.90 -18.90 -3.26
CA ASN A 95 6.09 -19.32 -2.50
C ASN A 95 7.32 -18.43 -2.78
N GLU A 96 7.10 -17.16 -3.12
CA GLU A 96 8.12 -16.19 -3.50
C GLU A 96 7.97 -14.90 -2.68
N LYS A 97 9.07 -14.40 -2.12
CA LYS A 97 9.06 -13.13 -1.38
C LYS A 97 8.96 -11.97 -2.36
N LEU A 98 7.88 -11.18 -2.24
CA LEU A 98 7.77 -9.92 -2.98
C LEU A 98 8.75 -8.87 -2.43
N GLU A 99 9.69 -8.44 -3.25
CA GLU A 99 10.71 -7.46 -2.90
C GLU A 99 10.27 -6.04 -3.27
N ILE A 100 9.44 -5.45 -2.41
CA ILE A 100 8.90 -4.10 -2.59
C ILE A 100 9.97 -3.05 -2.95
N HIS A 101 11.16 -3.16 -2.38
CA HIS A 101 12.26 -2.22 -2.63
C HIS A 101 12.80 -2.26 -4.07
N LYS A 102 12.59 -3.37 -4.80
CA LYS A 102 12.96 -3.53 -6.22
C LYS A 102 11.84 -3.09 -7.17
N MET A 103 10.66 -2.76 -6.63
CA MET A 103 9.48 -2.38 -7.39
C MET A 103 9.35 -0.85 -7.35
N PRO A 104 9.69 -0.12 -8.41
CA PRO A 104 9.94 1.32 -8.33
C PRO A 104 8.73 2.10 -7.82
N ASN A 105 7.50 1.78 -8.25
CA ASN A 105 6.33 2.58 -7.88
C ASN A 105 5.84 2.23 -6.47
N LEU A 106 5.86 0.95 -6.09
CA LEU A 106 5.58 0.53 -4.72
C LEU A 106 6.62 1.07 -3.73
N ASN A 107 7.91 1.02 -4.07
CA ASN A 107 8.99 1.53 -3.23
C ASN A 107 8.90 3.05 -3.06
N LYS A 108 8.63 3.78 -4.15
CA LYS A 108 8.50 5.24 -4.14
C LYS A 108 7.48 5.72 -3.12
N ILE A 109 6.26 5.18 -3.15
CA ILE A 109 5.22 5.59 -2.18
C ILE A 109 5.50 5.11 -0.76
N ARG A 110 6.17 3.96 -0.59
CA ARG A 110 6.56 3.45 0.74
C ARG A 110 7.62 4.33 1.39
N ASN A 111 8.65 4.71 0.62
CA ASN A 111 9.70 5.62 1.07
C ASN A 111 9.14 7.00 1.35
N PHE A 112 8.24 7.49 0.48
CA PHE A 112 7.52 8.73 0.71
C PHE A 112 6.76 8.71 2.05
N ARG A 113 5.94 7.69 2.31
CA ARG A 113 5.25 7.51 3.60
C ARG A 113 6.22 7.47 4.77
N ASN A 114 7.28 6.66 4.67
CA ASN A 114 8.25 6.51 5.75
C ASN A 114 8.96 7.82 6.07
N LYS A 115 9.37 8.58 5.06
CA LYS A 115 10.12 9.83 5.22
C LYS A 115 9.23 10.96 5.75
N PHE A 116 8.00 11.11 5.23
CA PHE A 116 7.21 12.32 5.47
C PHE A 116 6.08 12.17 6.50
N THR A 117 5.60 10.95 6.76
CA THR A 117 4.49 10.74 7.71
C THR A 117 4.77 9.67 8.76
N GLY A 118 5.66 8.70 8.47
CA GLY A 118 6.04 7.65 9.41
C GLY A 118 7.15 8.06 10.37
N HIS A 119 8.23 8.66 9.84
CA HIS A 119 9.41 9.11 10.59
C HIS A 119 9.82 10.54 10.20
N PRO A 120 8.90 11.53 10.21
CA PRO A 120 9.20 12.88 9.76
C PRO A 120 10.24 13.60 10.62
N LEU A 121 10.37 13.26 11.90
CA LEU A 121 11.31 13.94 12.79
C LEU A 121 12.73 13.41 12.67
N GLU A 122 12.88 12.10 12.42
CA GLU A 122 14.17 11.42 12.28
C GLU A 122 14.03 10.19 11.35
N CYS A 123 14.14 10.40 10.05
CA CYS A 123 14.20 9.31 9.08
C CYS A 123 15.66 8.96 8.78
N LYS A 124 16.10 7.75 9.13
CA LYS A 124 17.45 7.26 8.85
C LYS A 124 17.50 6.59 7.49
N GLN A 125 18.31 7.11 6.56
CA GLN A 125 18.57 6.51 5.24
C GLN A 125 20.08 6.57 4.97
N ASP A 126 20.72 5.42 4.75
CA ASP A 126 22.14 5.30 4.40
C ASP A 126 23.08 6.18 5.26
N LYS A 127 22.90 6.10 6.59
CA LYS A 127 23.62 6.88 7.64
C LYS A 127 23.27 8.38 7.70
N THR A 128 22.35 8.85 6.87
CA THR A 128 21.84 10.22 6.89
C THR A 128 20.55 10.32 7.70
N ILE A 129 20.43 11.37 8.52
CA ILE A 129 19.19 11.68 9.26
C ILE A 129 18.45 12.79 8.53
N TYR A 130 17.21 12.51 8.14
CA TYR A 130 16.33 13.49 7.53
C TYR A 130 15.24 13.93 8.49
N ARG A 131 14.98 15.25 8.52
CA ARG A 131 13.77 15.83 9.10
C ARG A 131 12.90 16.36 7.98
N SER A 132 11.64 15.95 7.91
CA SER A 132 10.80 16.15 6.74
C SER A 132 9.45 16.73 7.10
N ILE A 133 8.93 17.60 6.23
CA ILE A 133 7.64 18.24 6.38
C ILE A 133 6.88 18.15 5.06
N ILE A 134 5.55 18.18 5.15
CA ILE A 134 4.65 18.35 4.01
C ILE A 134 4.02 19.72 4.15
N ALA A 135 4.01 20.52 3.09
CA ALA A 135 3.32 21.82 3.09
C ALA A 135 1.79 21.60 3.03
N PRO A 136 1.03 21.74 4.13
CA PRO A 136 -0.33 21.21 4.20
C PRO A 136 -1.32 21.91 3.26
N MET A 137 -1.07 23.19 2.96
CA MET A 137 -1.86 24.00 2.02
C MET A 137 -1.88 23.40 0.61
N THR A 138 -0.82 22.67 0.24
CA THR A 138 -0.66 22.09 -1.09
C THR A 138 -1.40 20.76 -1.26
N LEU A 139 -1.82 20.11 -0.17
CA LEU A 139 -2.48 18.80 -0.21
C LEU A 139 -3.79 18.79 -1.00
N SER A 140 -4.51 19.93 -1.05
CA SER A 140 -5.72 20.03 -1.87
C SER A 140 -5.45 19.94 -3.38
N ASN A 141 -4.19 20.14 -3.79
CA ASN A 141 -3.73 19.97 -5.16
C ASN A 141 -2.82 18.75 -5.26
N HIS A 142 -3.42 17.59 -5.60
CA HIS A 142 -2.69 16.31 -5.69
C HIS A 142 -1.53 16.30 -6.70
N LYS A 143 -1.42 17.29 -7.60
CA LYS A 143 -0.34 17.34 -8.61
C LYS A 143 0.88 18.12 -8.17
N ASN A 144 0.73 19.02 -7.20
CA ASN A 144 1.77 19.97 -6.80
C ASN A 144 1.91 19.97 -5.29
N ILE A 145 2.08 18.78 -4.69
CA ILE A 145 2.32 18.68 -3.25
C ILE A 145 3.78 19.04 -3.00
N ILE A 146 4.00 20.04 -2.13
CA ILE A 146 5.34 20.50 -1.78
C ILE A 146 5.82 19.77 -0.53
N LEU A 147 7.04 19.27 -0.62
CA LEU A 147 7.72 18.52 0.41
C LEU A 147 9.01 19.25 0.77
N GLY A 148 9.29 19.36 2.06
CA GLY A 148 10.56 19.89 2.57
C GLY A 148 11.32 18.79 3.29
N SER A 149 12.64 18.73 3.09
CA SER A 149 13.51 17.88 3.90
C SER A 149 14.80 18.57 4.28
N TRP A 150 15.22 18.37 5.52
CA TRP A 150 16.50 18.78 6.07
C TRP A 150 17.38 17.55 6.23
N ASP A 151 18.49 17.52 5.49
CA ASP A 151 19.58 16.58 5.68
C ASP A 151 20.45 17.08 6.83
N ASP A 152 20.36 16.40 7.97
CA ASP A 152 21.09 16.78 9.17
C ASP A 152 22.58 16.42 9.13
N THR A 153 22.96 15.49 8.25
CA THR A 153 24.36 15.06 8.08
C THR A 153 25.11 16.08 7.25
N ASN A 154 24.53 16.52 6.14
CA ASN A 154 25.14 17.47 5.21
C ASN A 154 24.72 18.93 5.47
N LYS A 155 23.83 19.17 6.44
CA LYS A 155 23.28 20.49 6.81
C LYS A 155 22.65 21.21 5.61
N LYS A 156 21.84 20.50 4.83
CA LYS A 156 21.21 21.02 3.62
C LYS A 156 19.69 20.90 3.69
N ALA A 157 19.01 21.99 3.34
CA ALA A 157 17.59 21.98 3.06
C ALA A 157 17.35 21.63 1.59
N GLY A 158 16.29 20.86 1.33
CA GLY A 158 15.80 20.56 -0.01
C GLY A 158 14.28 20.67 -0.05
N TYR A 159 13.77 21.08 -1.21
CA TYR A 159 12.34 21.09 -1.50
C TYR A 159 12.11 20.31 -2.78
N GLU A 160 11.03 19.54 -2.80
CA GLU A 160 10.58 18.85 -4.01
C GLU A 160 9.07 19.02 -4.16
N THR A 161 8.61 19.03 -5.40
CA THR A 161 7.19 19.02 -5.74
C THR A 161 6.85 17.68 -6.37
N ILE A 162 5.79 17.04 -5.88
CA ILE A 162 5.35 15.74 -6.38
C ILE A 162 3.95 15.78 -6.97
N ASP A 163 3.75 14.97 -8.02
CA ASP A 163 2.44 14.60 -8.51
C ASP A 163 2.00 13.29 -7.84
N PHE A 164 1.29 13.41 -6.72
CA PHE A 164 0.74 12.27 -6.00
C PHE A 164 -0.33 11.54 -6.81
N LYS A 165 -1.04 12.23 -7.72
CA LYS A 165 -2.04 11.59 -8.58
C LYS A 165 -1.37 10.58 -9.52
N GLU A 166 -0.24 10.94 -10.11
CA GLU A 166 0.52 10.02 -10.97
C GLU A 166 1.16 8.88 -10.15
N ILE A 167 1.82 9.19 -9.03
CA ILE A 167 2.40 8.16 -8.15
C ILE A 167 1.33 7.14 -7.71
N TYR A 168 0.15 7.62 -7.34
CA TYR A 168 -0.95 6.75 -6.93
C TYR A 168 -1.51 5.91 -8.09
N LYS A 169 -1.52 6.45 -9.31
CA LYS A 169 -1.91 5.72 -10.52
C LYS A 169 -0.91 4.60 -10.85
N GLU A 170 0.39 4.90 -10.82
CA GLU A 170 1.48 3.94 -11.04
C GLU A 170 1.43 2.81 -10.00
N TYR A 171 1.27 3.17 -8.72
CA TYR A 171 1.07 2.20 -7.64
C TYR A 171 -0.09 1.23 -7.93
N LYS A 172 -1.26 1.75 -8.32
CA LYS A 172 -2.43 0.90 -8.64
C LYS A 172 -2.16 -0.04 -9.81
N GLN A 173 -1.45 0.41 -10.84
CA GLN A 173 -1.12 -0.44 -11.98
C GLN A 173 -0.23 -1.62 -11.56
N GLU A 174 0.79 -1.33 -10.77
CA GLU A 174 1.73 -2.34 -10.29
C GLU A 174 1.06 -3.32 -9.29
N THR A 175 0.26 -2.82 -8.33
CA THR A 175 -0.57 -3.66 -7.44
C THR A 175 -1.54 -4.55 -8.21
N LYS A 176 -2.20 -4.02 -9.25
CA LYS A 176 -3.09 -4.81 -10.11
C LYS A 176 -2.33 -5.94 -10.80
N SER A 177 -1.12 -5.68 -11.29
CA SER A 177 -0.27 -6.70 -11.94
C SER A 177 0.08 -7.83 -10.97
N ILE A 178 0.45 -7.48 -9.73
CA ILE A 178 0.78 -8.47 -8.69
C ILE A 178 -0.44 -9.36 -8.38
N LEU A 179 -1.62 -8.76 -8.17
CA LEU A 179 -2.84 -9.51 -7.87
C LEU A 179 -3.23 -10.47 -9.00
N LYS A 180 -3.09 -10.06 -10.26
CA LYS A 180 -3.34 -10.94 -11.40
C LYS A 180 -2.43 -12.17 -11.37
N LYS A 181 -1.13 -11.97 -11.16
CA LYS A 181 -0.16 -13.08 -11.03
C LYS A 181 -0.52 -14.02 -9.86
N ILE A 182 -0.96 -13.45 -8.73
CA ILE A 182 -1.47 -14.21 -7.57
C ILE A 182 -2.66 -15.07 -7.97
N ILE A 183 -3.68 -14.48 -8.60
CA ILE A 183 -4.90 -15.20 -9.00
C ILE A 183 -4.59 -16.30 -10.01
N GLU A 184 -3.78 -16.02 -11.03
CA GLU A 184 -3.38 -17.00 -12.05
C GLU A 184 -2.68 -18.21 -11.41
N THR A 185 -1.76 -17.96 -10.48
CA THR A 185 -1.02 -19.02 -9.80
C THR A 185 -1.89 -19.76 -8.79
N MET A 186 -2.75 -19.05 -8.06
CA MET A 186 -3.72 -19.61 -7.12
C MET A 186 -4.65 -20.59 -7.85
N LYS A 187 -5.29 -20.18 -8.95
CA LYS A 187 -6.20 -21.05 -9.72
C LYS A 187 -5.50 -22.27 -10.33
N LYS A 188 -4.22 -22.14 -10.67
CA LYS A 188 -3.43 -23.25 -11.25
C LYS A 188 -3.00 -24.26 -10.18
N ASN A 189 -2.47 -23.80 -9.06
CA ASN A 189 -1.78 -24.64 -8.09
C ASN A 189 -2.65 -24.99 -6.87
N TRP A 190 -3.75 -24.27 -6.67
CA TRP A 190 -4.64 -24.40 -5.52
C TRP A 190 -6.10 -24.56 -5.95
N PRO A 191 -6.46 -25.52 -6.82
CA PRO A 191 -7.83 -25.71 -7.29
C PRO A 191 -8.79 -26.14 -6.17
#